data_AF-A0A3B9RRB3-F1
#
_entry.id   AF-A0A3B9RRB3-F1
#
_cell.length_a   1.000
_cell.length_b   1.000
_cell.length_c   1.000
_cell.angle_alpha   90.00
_cell.angle_beta   90.00
_cell.angle_gamma   90.00
#
_symmetry.space_group_name_H-M   'P 1'
#
loop_
_entity.id
_entity.type
_entity.pdbx_description
1 polymer ?
#
loop_
_entity_poly.entity_id
_entity_poly.type
_entity_poly.pdbx_seq_one_letter_code
_entity_poly.pdbx_strand_id
1 'polypeptide(L)'
;MKRKEILGRFIGEISNFMLESNPLRLVVSLHQEEDGAHISFFDDHPRSEAELEQIRKSLNPKAPRPELAQYYGMMAGHDMTWGARLKLIGWQIKHATVSNSDSGLQIDLWLGGDAFKPEDFTLDKKI
;
A
#
# COMPACT_ATOMS: atom_id res chain seq x y z
N MET A 1 -7.23 -10.22 14.90
CA MET A 1 -6.17 -9.21 15.13
C MET A 1 -6.83 -7.92 15.53
N LYS A 2 -6.28 -7.18 16.49
CA LYS A 2 -6.82 -5.86 16.87
C LYS A 2 -6.53 -4.89 15.73
N ARG A 3 -7.49 -4.05 15.33
CA ARG A 3 -7.36 -3.04 14.24
C ARG A 3 -6.02 -2.28 14.28
N LYS A 4 -5.57 -1.91 15.48
CA LYS A 4 -4.26 -1.30 15.77
C LYS A 4 -3.06 -2.08 15.21
N GLU A 5 -3.05 -3.41 15.33
CA GLU A 5 -1.94 -4.26 14.89
C GLU A 5 -1.84 -4.30 13.36
N ILE A 6 -2.99 -4.36 12.68
CA ILE A 6 -3.07 -4.32 11.22
C ILE A 6 -2.55 -2.98 10.69
N LEU A 7 -3.05 -1.88 11.26
CA LEU A 7 -2.63 -0.53 10.87
C LEU A 7 -1.14 -0.31 11.11
N GLY A 8 -0.63 -0.69 12.29
CA GLY A 8 0.79 -0.59 12.61
C GLY A 8 1.66 -1.39 11.64
N ARG A 9 1.22 -2.59 11.24
CA ARG A 9 1.93 -3.40 10.25
C ARG A 9 1.96 -2.74 8.88
N PHE A 10 0.85 -2.22 8.37
CA PHE A 10 0.83 -1.58 7.05
C PHE A 10 1.66 -0.30 7.03
N ILE A 11 1.57 0.52 8.07
CA ILE A 11 2.41 1.70 8.22
C ILE A 11 3.88 1.31 8.20
N GLY A 12 4.28 0.30 8.97
CA GLY A 12 5.67 -0.17 9.01
C GLY A 12 6.18 -0.69 7.67
N GLU A 13 5.44 -1.57 7.01
CA GLU A 13 5.87 -2.20 5.76
C GLU A 13 5.99 -1.20 4.60
N ILE A 14 5.00 -0.31 4.42
CA ILE A 14 5.04 0.70 3.35
C ILE A 14 6.12 1.75 3.65
N SER A 15 6.24 2.20 4.90
CA SER A 15 7.29 3.16 5.27
C SER A 15 8.67 2.57 5.01
N ASN A 16 8.92 1.31 5.39
CA ASN A 16 10.18 0.64 5.12
C ASN A 16 10.49 0.57 3.62
N PHE A 17 9.48 0.23 2.80
CA PHE A 17 9.63 0.23 1.34
C PHE A 17 10.02 1.61 0.81
N MET A 18 9.35 2.69 1.23
CA MET A 18 9.65 4.04 0.75
C MET A 18 11.02 4.54 1.23
N LEU A 19 11.44 4.14 2.43
CA LEU A 19 12.75 4.48 3.00
C LEU A 19 13.93 3.85 2.24
N GLU A 20 13.73 2.77 1.47
CA GLU A 20 14.80 2.18 0.62
C GLU A 20 15.35 3.19 -0.40
N SER A 21 14.55 4.18 -0.78
CA SER A 21 14.97 5.25 -1.69
C SER A 21 15.70 6.42 -1.03
N ASN A 22 15.85 6.38 0.30
CA ASN A 22 16.43 7.44 1.12
C ASN A 22 15.81 8.83 0.87
N PRO A 23 14.48 8.99 1.02
CA PRO A 23 13.81 10.27 0.84
C PRO A 23 14.19 11.26 1.95
N LEU A 24 14.24 12.56 1.66
CA LEU A 24 14.45 13.58 2.70
C LEU A 24 13.17 13.81 3.52
N ARG A 25 12.01 13.49 2.94
CA ARG A 25 10.70 13.62 3.58
C ARG A 25 9.86 12.39 3.35
N LEU A 26 9.31 11.83 4.43
CA LEU A 26 8.26 10.83 4.41
C LEU A 26 7.10 11.32 5.28
N VAL A 27 5.88 11.35 4.75
CA VAL A 27 4.66 11.70 5.48
C VAL A 27 3.70 10.52 5.44
N VAL A 28 3.15 10.18 6.60
CA VAL A 28 2.09 9.17 6.73
C VAL A 28 0.88 9.86 7.35
N SER A 29 -0.24 9.86 6.62
CA SER A 29 -1.53 10.30 7.13
C SER A 29 -2.43 9.09 7.34
N LEU A 30 -3.08 9.02 8.50
CA LEU A 30 -4.02 7.96 8.85
C LEU A 30 -5.38 8.58 9.18
N HIS A 31 -6.37 8.34 8.35
CA HIS A 31 -7.76 8.70 8.60
C HIS A 31 -8.52 7.43 9.00
N GLN A 32 -9.20 7.47 10.16
CA GLN A 32 -9.95 6.33 10.68
C GLN A 32 -11.44 6.65 10.70
N GLU A 33 -12.22 5.72 10.16
CA GLU A 33 -13.69 5.77 10.15
C GLU A 33 -14.25 4.62 10.99
N GLU A 34 -15.57 4.58 11.13
CA GLU A 34 -16.25 3.57 11.94
C GLU A 34 -16.03 2.15 11.40
N ASP A 35 -16.07 1.98 10.07
CA ASP A 35 -15.99 0.70 9.37
C ASP A 35 -14.72 0.53 8.50
N GLY A 36 -13.86 1.55 8.44
CA GLY A 36 -12.69 1.56 7.56
C GLY A 36 -11.56 2.50 7.99
N ALA A 37 -10.48 2.51 7.22
CA ALA A 37 -9.37 3.44 7.37
C ALA A 37 -8.75 3.74 6.01
N HIS A 38 -8.31 4.97 5.84
CA HIS A 38 -7.54 5.42 4.69
C HIS A 38 -6.15 5.81 5.18
N ILE A 39 -5.11 5.25 4.57
CA ILE A 39 -3.71 5.56 4.87
C ILE A 39 -3.06 6.12 3.64
N SER A 40 -2.55 7.34 3.72
CA SER A 40 -1.82 7.99 2.63
C SER A 40 -0.35 8.11 3.01
N PHE A 41 0.54 7.73 2.10
CA PHE A 41 1.98 7.84 2.23
C PHE A 41 2.50 8.77 1.13
N PHE A 42 3.41 9.66 1.50
CA PHE A 42 4.06 10.59 0.59
C PHE A 42 5.56 10.59 0.84
N ASP A 43 6.35 10.55 -0.21
CA ASP A 43 7.77 10.91 -0.15
C ASP A 43 8.08 12.11 -1.05
N ASP A 44 9.36 12.48 -1.10
CA ASP A 44 9.90 13.49 -2.01
C ASP A 44 10.73 12.89 -3.16
N HIS A 45 10.53 11.61 -3.47
CA HIS A 45 11.29 10.89 -4.48
C HIS A 45 10.39 10.33 -5.60
N PRO A 46 10.36 10.98 -6.78
CA PRO A 46 9.53 10.53 -7.88
C PRO A 46 9.99 9.18 -8.42
N ARG A 47 9.04 8.34 -8.85
CA ARG A 47 9.31 7.05 -9.50
C ARG A 47 9.10 7.12 -10.99
N SER A 48 9.81 6.28 -11.74
CA SER A 48 9.51 6.07 -13.16
C SER A 48 8.14 5.42 -13.33
N GLU A 49 7.52 5.59 -14.50
CA GLU A 49 6.21 4.98 -14.78
C GLU A 49 6.25 3.44 -14.71
N ALA A 50 7.39 2.84 -15.07
CA ALA A 50 7.60 1.40 -14.94
C ALA A 50 7.58 0.94 -13.47
N GLU A 51 8.21 1.70 -12.57
CA GLU A 51 8.18 1.42 -11.13
C GLU A 51 6.79 1.64 -10.55
N LEU A 52 6.14 2.76 -10.89
CA LEU A 52 4.76 3.04 -10.45
C LEU A 52 3.83 1.88 -10.83
N GLU A 53 3.92 1.39 -12.07
CA GLU A 53 3.12 0.27 -12.54
C GLU A 53 3.41 -1.04 -11.79
N GLN A 54 4.67 -1.29 -11.42
CA GLN A 54 5.02 -2.46 -10.60
C GLN A 54 4.46 -2.35 -9.17
N ILE A 55 4.51 -1.16 -8.57
CA ILE A 55 3.95 -0.89 -7.24
C ILE A 55 2.42 -1.07 -7.30
N ARG A 56 1.74 -0.46 -8.30
CA ARG A 56 0.29 -0.59 -8.54
C ARG A 56 -0.15 -2.05 -8.65
N LYS A 57 0.53 -2.84 -9.49
CA LYS A 57 0.25 -4.27 -9.69
C LYS A 57 0.47 -5.09 -8.43
N SER A 58 1.42 -4.70 -7.59
CA SER A 58 1.72 -5.40 -6.36
C SER A 58 0.69 -5.09 -5.28
N LEU A 59 0.29 -3.83 -5.13
CA LEU A 59 -0.75 -3.42 -4.17
C LEU A 59 -2.18 -3.75 -4.62
N ASN A 60 -2.40 -4.02 -5.91
CA ASN A 60 -3.70 -4.45 -6.45
C ASN A 60 -3.58 -5.83 -7.14
N PRO A 61 -3.28 -6.91 -6.40
CA PRO A 61 -3.09 -8.22 -6.98
C PRO A 61 -4.41 -8.76 -7.57
N LYS A 62 -4.40 -9.11 -8.86
CA LYS A 62 -5.58 -9.68 -9.55
C LYS A 62 -5.84 -11.16 -9.21
N ALA A 63 -4.79 -11.88 -8.81
CA ALA A 63 -4.88 -13.29 -8.49
C ALA A 63 -5.33 -13.49 -7.03
N PRO A 64 -6.16 -14.52 -6.75
CA PRO A 64 -6.56 -14.85 -5.40
C PRO A 64 -5.33 -15.12 -4.53
N ARG A 65 -5.45 -14.78 -3.24
CA ARG A 65 -4.39 -15.01 -2.26
C ARG A 65 -4.02 -16.50 -2.25
N PRO A 66 -2.76 -16.88 -2.54
CA PRO A 66 -2.33 -18.28 -2.49
C PRO A 66 -2.40 -18.82 -1.07
N GLU A 67 -2.64 -20.14 -0.94
CA GLU A 67 -2.70 -20.80 0.37
C GLU A 67 -1.32 -20.78 1.06
N LEU A 68 -1.33 -20.44 2.35
CA LEU A 68 -0.18 -19.94 3.12
C LEU A 68 1.02 -20.92 3.21
N ALA A 69 0.81 -22.23 3.15
CA ALA A 69 1.86 -23.22 3.40
C ALA A 69 2.96 -23.26 2.32
N GLN A 70 2.61 -23.04 1.05
CA GLN A 70 3.59 -23.03 -0.05
C GLN A 70 4.41 -21.74 -0.11
N TYR A 71 3.87 -20.62 0.37
CA TYR A 71 4.58 -19.34 0.35
C TYR A 71 5.60 -19.24 1.48
N TYR A 72 5.25 -19.63 2.72
CA TYR A 72 6.21 -19.63 3.84
C TYR A 72 7.41 -20.55 3.62
N GLY A 73 7.23 -21.68 2.92
CA GLY A 73 8.33 -22.58 2.53
C GLY A 73 9.32 -21.97 1.54
N MET A 74 8.89 -21.01 0.70
CA MET A 74 9.79 -20.21 -0.15
C MET A 74 10.31 -18.93 0.55
N MET A 75 9.76 -18.56 1.71
CA MET A 75 10.09 -17.34 2.47
C MET A 75 11.19 -17.52 3.53
N ALA A 76 11.72 -18.74 3.72
CA ALA A 76 12.74 -19.03 4.74
C ALA A 76 14.20 -18.87 4.27
N GLY A 77 14.45 -18.53 2.99
CA GLY A 77 15.80 -18.61 2.41
C GLY A 77 16.31 -17.42 1.60
N HIS A 78 15.49 -16.42 1.28
CA HIS A 78 15.92 -15.27 0.46
C HIS A 78 15.26 -13.97 0.90
N ASP A 79 16.03 -12.88 0.87
CA ASP A 79 15.55 -11.49 0.96
C ASP A 79 14.27 -11.34 0.13
N MET A 80 13.15 -11.13 0.80
CA MET A 80 11.89 -10.88 0.11
C MET A 80 12.05 -9.64 -0.77
N THR A 81 11.87 -9.80 -2.08
CA THR A 81 11.74 -8.65 -2.98
C THR A 81 10.54 -7.81 -2.51
N TRP A 82 10.69 -6.48 -2.53
CA TRP A 82 9.65 -5.54 -2.09
C TRP A 82 8.28 -5.83 -2.74
N GLY A 83 8.26 -6.27 -4.01
CA GLY A 83 7.03 -6.64 -4.71
C GLY A 83 6.25 -7.79 -4.05
N ALA A 84 6.93 -8.75 -3.43
CA ALA A 84 6.26 -9.82 -2.68
C ALA A 84 5.63 -9.30 -1.37
N ARG A 85 6.30 -8.36 -0.67
CA ARG A 85 5.76 -7.71 0.54
C ARG A 85 4.54 -6.85 0.20
N LEU A 86 4.63 -6.03 -0.84
CA LEU A 86 3.51 -5.22 -1.30
C LEU A 86 2.30 -6.07 -1.71
N LYS A 87 2.50 -7.25 -2.32
CA LYS A 87 1.40 -8.19 -2.61
C LYS A 87 0.69 -8.71 -1.37
N LEU A 88 1.43 -8.99 -0.30
CA LEU A 88 0.83 -9.41 0.98
C LEU A 88 -0.04 -8.33 1.59
N ILE A 89 0.33 -7.06 1.41
CA ILE A 89 -0.48 -5.90 1.80
C ILE A 89 -1.69 -5.80 0.86
N GLY A 90 -1.47 -5.90 -0.45
CA GLY A 90 -2.50 -5.83 -1.47
C GLY A 90 -3.67 -6.81 -1.27
N TRP A 91 -3.39 -8.03 -0.79
CA TRP A 91 -4.44 -9.00 -0.45
C TRP A 91 -5.24 -8.70 0.82
N GLN A 92 -4.84 -7.71 1.62
CA GLN A 92 -5.48 -7.34 2.88
C GLN A 92 -6.18 -5.97 2.82
N ILE A 93 -6.01 -5.24 1.73
CA ILE A 93 -6.64 -3.94 1.48
C ILE A 93 -7.73 -4.09 0.41
N LYS A 94 -8.68 -3.16 0.37
CA LYS A 94 -9.72 -3.13 -0.69
C LYS A 94 -9.17 -2.57 -2.00
N HIS A 95 -8.33 -1.53 -1.88
CA HIS A 95 -7.78 -0.84 -3.02
C HIS A 95 -6.52 -0.08 -2.63
N ALA A 96 -5.66 0.18 -3.63
CA ALA A 96 -4.60 1.17 -3.52
C ALA A 96 -4.45 1.99 -4.81
N THR A 97 -4.18 3.28 -4.66
CA THR A 97 -3.72 4.15 -5.76
C THR A 97 -2.25 4.48 -5.55
N VAL A 98 -1.54 4.62 -6.66
CA VAL A 98 -0.12 4.93 -6.67
C VAL A 98 0.14 5.90 -7.80
N SER A 99 0.73 7.03 -7.50
CA SER A 99 1.05 8.08 -8.47
C SER A 99 2.28 8.85 -7.99
N ASN A 100 2.88 9.64 -8.88
CA ASN A 100 3.69 10.75 -8.42
C ASN A 100 2.75 11.93 -8.13
N SER A 101 2.90 12.53 -6.96
CA SER A 101 2.47 13.90 -6.66
C SER A 101 3.45 14.90 -7.28
N ASP A 102 3.16 16.20 -7.16
CA ASP A 102 4.08 17.28 -7.55
C ASP A 102 5.47 17.19 -6.90
N SER A 103 5.59 16.41 -5.81
CA SER A 103 6.81 16.34 -4.99
C SER A 103 7.46 14.97 -4.90
N GLY A 104 6.82 13.88 -5.31
CA GLY A 104 7.34 12.52 -5.11
C GLY A 104 6.25 11.46 -5.15
N LEU A 105 6.56 10.24 -4.69
CA LEU A 105 5.62 9.12 -4.68
C LEU A 105 4.47 9.37 -3.69
N GLN A 106 3.25 9.08 -4.13
CA GLN A 106 2.06 9.00 -3.32
C GLN A 106 1.48 7.58 -3.40
N ILE A 107 1.20 6.98 -2.23
CA ILE A 107 0.50 5.72 -2.11
C ILE A 107 -0.70 5.92 -1.18
N ASP A 108 -1.90 5.60 -1.64
CA ASP A 108 -3.09 5.57 -0.82
C ASP A 108 -3.57 4.13 -0.64
N LEU A 109 -3.88 3.74 0.59
CA LEU A 109 -4.41 2.44 0.94
C LEU A 109 -5.79 2.58 1.58
N TRP A 110 -6.75 1.78 1.12
CA TRP A 110 -8.07 1.72 1.71
C TRP A 110 -8.37 0.39 2.38
N LEU A 111 -8.81 0.48 3.62
CA LEU A 111 -9.09 -0.59 4.55
C LEU A 111 -10.55 -0.47 4.96
N GLY A 112 -11.31 -1.56 5.02
CA GLY A 112 -12.68 -1.48 5.54
C GLY A 112 -13.66 -2.46 4.91
N GLY A 113 -14.87 -2.50 5.48
CA GLY A 113 -15.97 -3.39 5.11
C GLY A 113 -16.60 -3.09 3.74
N ASP A 114 -17.57 -3.89 3.34
CA ASP A 114 -18.19 -3.87 1.99
C ASP A 114 -18.95 -2.57 1.63
N ALA A 115 -19.10 -1.65 2.58
CA ALA A 115 -19.64 -0.30 2.37
C ALA A 115 -18.61 0.72 1.87
N PHE A 116 -17.33 0.35 1.76
CA PHE A 116 -16.26 1.24 1.33
C PHE A 116 -16.48 1.75 -0.10
N LYS A 117 -16.56 3.07 -0.26
CA LYS A 117 -16.72 3.78 -1.54
C LYS A 117 -15.45 4.55 -1.89
N PRO A 118 -14.58 4.03 -2.77
CA PRO A 118 -13.35 4.71 -3.20
C PRO A 118 -13.60 6.11 -3.79
N GLU A 119 -14.78 6.30 -4.37
CA GLU A 119 -15.24 7.49 -5.10
C GLU A 119 -15.49 8.71 -4.20
N ASP A 120 -15.55 8.50 -2.88
CA ASP A 120 -15.71 9.57 -1.88
C ASP A 120 -14.34 10.18 -1.48
N PHE A 121 -13.23 9.56 -1.91
CA PHE A 121 -11.86 9.95 -1.55
C PHE A 121 -10.98 10.35 -2.73
N THR A 122 -11.48 10.24 -3.97
CA THR A 122 -10.79 10.76 -5.16
C THR A 122 -11.07 12.26 -5.32
N LEU A 123 -10.03 13.09 -5.16
CA LEU A 123 -10.09 14.55 -5.34
C LEU A 123 -10.32 14.98 -6.81
N ASP A 124 -10.31 14.03 -7.76
CA ASP A 124 -10.46 14.27 -9.20
C ASP A 124 -11.91 14.16 -9.72
N LYS A 125 -12.90 14.70 -8.99
CA LYS A 125 -14.18 15.04 -9.63
C LYS A 125 -13.99 16.34 -10.42
N LYS A 126 -13.55 16.21 -11.68
CA LYS A 126 -13.76 17.29 -12.66
C LYS A 126 -15.26 17.56 -12.73
N ILE A 127 -15.65 18.74 -12.26
CA ILE A 127 -16.98 19.33 -12.43
C ILE A 127 -17.21 19.62 -13.91
#